data_AF-A0A7J9W879-F1
#
_entry.id   AF-A0A7J9W879-F1
#
_cell.length_a   1.000
_cell.length_b   1.000
_cell.length_c   1.000
_cell.angle_alpha   90.00
_cell.angle_beta   90.00
_cell.angle_gamma   90.00
#
_symmetry.space_group_name_H-M   'P 1'
#
loop_
_entity.id
_entity.type
_entity.pdbx_description
1 polymer ?
#
loop_
_entity_poly.entity_id
_entity_poly.type
_entity_poly.pdbx_seq_one_letter_code
_entity_poly.pdbx_strand_id
1 'polypeptide(L)'
;MQGWTATLPLAVDTLDVRRVMDTDAVASAYPFTSPDLPVTTSDTGTSLTHQRWEPLVRGAIDNHDIACDHLSVTDLAPLAEWGRIVSSQLRAIERTTQ
;
A
#
# COMPACT_ATOMS: atom_id res chain seq x y z
N MET A 1 -5.18 -9.98 -10.82
CA MET A 1 -5.30 -8.73 -10.05
C MET A 1 -4.81 -9.04 -8.65
N GLN A 2 -3.54 -8.79 -8.38
CA GLN A 2 -2.88 -9.11 -7.13
C GLN A 2 -2.65 -7.81 -6.38
N GLY A 3 -3.50 -7.53 -5.39
CA GLY A 3 -3.35 -6.41 -4.48
C GLY A 3 -2.30 -6.72 -3.43
N TRP A 4 -1.28 -5.87 -3.34
CA TRP A 4 -0.40 -5.80 -2.19
C TRP A 4 -1.03 -4.81 -1.21
N THR A 5 -1.56 -5.30 -0.10
CA THR A 5 -1.93 -4.45 1.04
C THR A 5 -0.88 -4.69 2.13
N ALA A 6 0.12 -3.82 2.19
CA ALA A 6 1.06 -3.83 3.32
C ALA A 6 0.42 -3.11 4.52
N THR A 7 0.16 -3.88 5.57
CA THR A 7 0.18 -3.54 7.00
C THR A 7 0.00 -2.08 7.43
N LEU A 8 -1.25 -1.70 7.68
CA LEU A 8 -1.72 -1.63 9.05
C LEU A 8 -2.99 -2.48 9.15
N PRO A 9 -2.94 -3.72 9.66
CA PRO A 9 -4.15 -4.46 9.89
C PRO A 9 -4.74 -3.94 11.18
N LEU A 10 -5.68 -3.00 11.09
CA LEU A 10 -6.85 -3.09 11.95
C LEU A 10 -7.64 -4.33 11.45
N ALA A 11 -7.12 -5.52 11.76
CA ALA A 11 -7.80 -6.76 11.46
C ALA A 11 -8.91 -6.93 12.50
N VAL A 12 -10.15 -6.72 12.07
CA VAL A 12 -11.30 -7.22 12.84
C VAL A 12 -11.40 -8.70 12.51
N ASP A 13 -10.97 -9.56 13.44
CA ASP A 13 -11.15 -11.00 13.35
C ASP A 13 -12.64 -11.33 13.53
N THR A 14 -13.37 -11.40 12.42
CA THR A 14 -14.79 -11.80 12.41
C THR A 14 -14.97 -13.32 12.46
N LEU A 15 -13.87 -14.09 12.40
CA LEU A 15 -13.88 -15.54 12.33
C LEU A 15 -13.58 -16.20 13.70
N ASP A 16 -13.27 -15.40 14.73
CA ASP A 16 -12.85 -15.83 16.09
C ASP A 16 -11.72 -16.88 16.04
N VAL A 17 -10.80 -16.71 15.09
CA VAL A 17 -9.72 -17.67 14.87
C VAL A 17 -8.58 -17.35 15.83
N ARG A 18 -8.63 -17.98 17.01
CA ARG A 18 -7.62 -17.84 18.08
C ARG A 18 -6.23 -18.45 17.78
N ARG A 19 -5.86 -18.67 16.51
CA ARG A 19 -4.56 -19.26 16.16
C ARG A 19 -3.60 -18.19 15.67
N VAL A 20 -2.40 -18.18 16.25
CA VAL A 20 -1.29 -17.31 15.82
C VAL A 20 -0.76 -17.81 14.48
N MET A 21 -0.71 -16.93 13.49
CA MET A 21 -0.12 -17.22 12.18
C MET A 21 1.39 -17.08 12.27
N ASP A 22 2.10 -18.21 12.12
CA ASP A 22 3.55 -18.24 12.03
C ASP A 22 3.97 -17.60 10.71
N THR A 23 4.33 -16.33 10.79
CA THR A 23 4.64 -15.50 9.63
C THR A 23 5.96 -15.92 8.99
N ASP A 24 6.91 -16.42 9.77
CA ASP A 24 8.21 -16.88 9.27
C ASP A 24 8.06 -18.16 8.42
N ALA A 25 7.25 -19.10 8.90
CA ALA A 25 6.94 -20.32 8.15
C ALA A 25 6.26 -20.01 6.82
N VAL A 26 5.30 -19.09 6.81
CA VAL A 26 4.59 -18.66 5.59
C VAL A 26 5.53 -17.91 4.65
N ALA A 27 6.36 -16.99 5.15
CA ALA A 27 7.34 -16.27 4.35
C ALA A 27 8.36 -17.22 3.69
N SER A 28 8.78 -18.27 4.41
CA SER A 28 9.71 -19.27 3.88
C SER A 28 9.14 -20.10 2.71
N ALA A 29 7.81 -20.27 2.67
CA ALA A 29 7.12 -21.01 1.60
C ALA A 29 7.02 -20.20 0.29
N TYR A 30 7.27 -18.89 0.33
CA TYR A 30 7.28 -18.00 -0.82
C TYR A 30 8.64 -17.31 -0.93
N PRO A 31 9.64 -17.93 -1.55
CA PRO A 31 10.93 -17.28 -1.75
C PRO A 31 10.71 -16.00 -2.56
N PHE A 32 10.99 -14.84 -1.95
CA PHE A 32 10.95 -13.52 -2.58
C PHE A 32 11.89 -13.39 -3.79
N THR A 33 12.70 -14.41 -4.05
CA THR A 33 13.47 -14.60 -5.28
C THR A 33 12.77 -15.61 -6.19
N SER A 34 11.70 -15.19 -6.85
CA SER A 34 11.25 -15.96 -8.03
C SER A 34 12.33 -15.79 -9.10
N PRO A 35 12.93 -16.88 -9.64
CA PRO A 35 13.93 -16.78 -10.69
C PRO A 35 13.39 -16.13 -11.99
N ASP A 36 12.07 -15.99 -12.12
CA ASP A 36 11.39 -15.28 -13.21
C ASP A 36 11.10 -13.80 -12.91
N LEU A 37 11.52 -13.25 -11.77
CA LEU A 37 11.47 -11.80 -11.58
C LEU A 37 12.59 -11.19 -12.44
N PRO A 38 12.28 -10.40 -13.49
CA PRO A 38 13.33 -9.75 -14.26
C PRO A 38 14.16 -8.88 -13.32
N VAL A 39 15.46 -9.18 -13.23
CA VAL A 39 16.47 -8.30 -12.63
C VAL A 39 16.59 -7.08 -13.53
N THR A 40 15.67 -6.13 -13.37
CA THR A 40 15.75 -4.80 -13.95
C THR A 40 15.35 -3.75 -12.92
N THR A 41 15.68 -3.97 -11.65
CA THR A 41 15.62 -2.92 -10.61
C THR A 41 16.92 -2.15 -10.45
N SER A 42 17.91 -2.38 -11.32
CA SER A 42 19.21 -1.72 -11.29
C SER A 42 19.52 -0.95 -12.58
N ASP A 43 18.59 -0.09 -12.99
CA ASP A 43 18.87 1.06 -13.88
C ASP A 43 18.28 2.36 -13.29
N THR A 44 18.14 2.42 -11.96
CA THR A 44 17.46 3.54 -11.29
C THR A 44 18.47 4.62 -10.86
N GLY A 45 19.18 5.18 -11.83
CA GLY A 45 19.83 6.49 -11.73
C GLY A 45 18.88 7.65 -12.07
N THR A 46 17.56 7.43 -12.02
CA THR A 46 16.53 8.41 -12.43
C THR A 46 15.44 8.48 -11.38
N SER A 47 15.16 9.70 -10.92
CA SER A 47 14.14 10.09 -9.93
C SER A 47 12.92 9.16 -9.90
N LEU A 48 12.68 8.52 -8.74
CA LEU A 48 11.47 7.75 -8.46
C LEU A 48 10.31 8.71 -8.22
N THR A 49 9.73 9.26 -9.29
CA THR A 49 8.52 10.08 -9.22
C THR A 49 7.28 9.18 -9.28
N HIS A 50 6.17 9.67 -8.71
CA HIS A 50 4.87 8.97 -8.75
C HIS A 50 4.38 8.69 -10.18
N GLN A 51 4.86 9.44 -11.18
CA GLN A 51 4.44 9.32 -12.58
C GLN A 51 4.77 7.95 -13.17
N ARG A 52 5.77 7.24 -12.61
CA ARG A 52 6.08 5.86 -13.04
C ARG A 52 4.93 4.87 -12.84
N TRP A 53 3.96 5.19 -11.98
CA TRP A 53 2.80 4.34 -11.75
C TRP A 53 1.72 4.48 -12.82
N GLU A 54 1.74 5.56 -13.64
CA GLU A 54 0.70 5.85 -14.63
C GLU A 54 0.40 4.68 -15.59
N PRO A 55 1.39 3.98 -16.19
CA PRO A 55 1.10 2.88 -17.11
C PRO A 55 0.47 1.66 -16.45
N LEU A 56 0.56 1.55 -15.13
CA LEU A 56 0.14 0.37 -14.36
C LEU A 56 -1.23 0.55 -13.69
N VAL A 57 -1.74 1.77 -13.62
CA VAL A 57 -3.00 2.10 -12.94
C VAL A 57 -4.13 2.23 -13.96
N ARG A 58 -5.19 1.44 -13.80
CA ARG A 58 -6.46 1.63 -14.52
C ARG A 58 -7.31 2.66 -13.76
N GLY A 59 -7.00 3.95 -13.90
CA GLY A 59 -7.70 5.03 -13.19
C GLY A 59 -6.89 6.32 -13.11
N ALA A 60 -7.33 7.22 -12.24
CA ALA A 60 -6.60 8.45 -11.93
C ALA A 60 -5.58 8.20 -10.80
N ILE A 61 -4.45 8.91 -10.87
CA ILE A 61 -3.46 8.98 -9.80
C ILE A 61 -3.59 10.36 -9.15
N ASP A 62 -3.75 10.39 -7.84
CA ASP A 62 -3.82 11.61 -7.04
C ASP A 62 -2.72 11.55 -5.97
N ASN A 63 -1.89 12.59 -5.90
CA ASN A 63 -0.76 12.65 -4.98
C ASN A 63 -1.00 13.72 -3.94
N HIS A 64 -0.67 13.37 -2.69
CA HIS A 64 -0.79 14.27 -1.56
C HIS A 64 0.52 14.29 -0.80
N ASP A 65 1.07 15.48 -0.63
CA ASP A 65 2.23 15.69 0.22
C ASP A 65 1.78 15.67 1.69
N ILE A 66 2.44 14.83 2.49
CA ILE A 66 2.24 14.77 3.93
C ILE A 66 3.50 15.25 4.60
N ALA A 67 3.36 16.24 5.49
CA ALA A 67 4.47 16.78 6.25
C ALA A 67 4.93 15.77 7.33
N CYS A 68 5.78 14.83 6.95
CA CYS A 68 6.44 13.89 7.86
C CYS A 68 7.75 13.38 7.27
N ASP A 69 8.64 12.90 8.13
CA ASP A 69 9.76 12.08 7.71
C ASP A 69 9.24 10.70 7.31
N HIS A 70 9.93 10.03 6.38
CA HIS A 70 9.51 8.70 5.92
C HIS A 70 9.39 7.67 7.06
N LEU A 71 10.23 7.81 8.10
CA LEU A 71 10.22 6.89 9.24
C LEU A 71 9.10 7.21 10.25
N SER A 72 8.47 8.39 10.18
CA SER A 72 7.37 8.80 11.05
C SER A 72 6.01 8.74 10.37
N VAL A 73 5.89 8.11 9.21
CA VAL A 73 4.63 8.00 8.45
C VAL A 73 3.49 7.32 9.23
N THR A 74 3.83 6.52 10.24
CA THR A 74 2.87 5.82 11.11
C THR A 74 2.54 6.57 12.40
N ASP A 75 3.14 7.73 12.63
CA ASP A 75 2.77 8.56 13.76
C ASP A 75 1.31 9.02 13.62
N LEU A 76 0.69 9.32 14.77
CA LEU A 76 -0.74 9.61 14.82
C LEU A 76 -1.15 10.79 13.91
N ALA A 77 -0.30 11.82 13.83
CA ALA A 77 -0.61 13.02 13.04
C ALA A 77 -0.61 12.75 11.52
N PRO A 78 0.46 12.20 10.91
CA PRO A 78 0.42 11.79 9.50
C PRO A 78 -0.71 10.81 9.20
N LEU A 79 -0.91 9.80 10.05
CA LEU A 79 -1.94 8.78 9.83
C LEU A 79 -3.35 9.37 9.85
N ALA A 80 -3.64 10.31 10.76
CA ALA A 80 -4.91 11.02 10.80
C ALA A 80 -5.15 11.83 9.51
N GLU A 81 -4.10 12.46 8.98
CA GLU A 81 -4.19 13.24 7.74
C GLU A 81 -4.45 12.35 6.53
N TRP A 82 -3.74 11.22 6.41
CA TRP A 82 -4.02 10.20 5.38
C TRP A 82 -5.49 9.73 5.46
N GLY A 83 -5.96 9.41 6.66
CA GLY A 83 -7.34 8.99 6.89
C GLY A 83 -8.36 10.03 6.42
N ARG A 84 -8.12 11.31 6.71
CA ARG A 84 -8.96 12.43 6.27
C ARG A 84 -9.03 12.52 4.75
N ILE A 85 -7.89 12.44 4.07
CA ILE A 85 -7.79 12.52 2.60
C ILE A 85 -8.54 11.36 1.95
N VAL A 86 -8.25 10.12 2.35
CA VAL A 86 -8.90 8.92 1.81
C VAL A 86 -10.41 8.97 2.03
N SER A 87 -10.84 9.34 3.23
CA SER A 87 -12.27 9.46 3.57
C SER A 87 -12.98 10.51 2.70
N SER A 88 -12.31 11.62 2.38
CA SER A 88 -12.84 12.65 1.48
C SER A 88 -13.03 12.11 0.06
N GLN A 89 -12.03 11.40 -0.48
CA GLN A 89 -12.06 10.85 -1.84
C GLN A 89 -13.11 9.75 -2.00
N LEU A 90 -13.22 8.83 -1.04
CA LEU A 90 -14.25 7.79 -1.05
C LEU A 90 -15.65 8.40 -1.11
N ARG A 91 -15.93 9.40 -0.26
CA ARG A 91 -17.21 10.12 -0.30
C ARG A 91 -17.47 10.83 -1.63
N ALA A 92 -16.43 11.33 -2.31
CA ALA A 92 -16.57 11.96 -3.62
C ALA A 92 -16.93 10.94 -4.71
N ILE A 93 -16.31 9.76 -4.68
CA ILE A 93 -16.60 8.66 -5.60
C ILE A 93 -18.04 8.16 -5.40
N GLU A 94 -18.46 7.97 -4.14
CA GLU A 94 -19.82 7.54 -3.81
C GLU A 94 -20.88 8.49 -4.37
N ARG A 95 -20.66 9.82 -4.28
CA ARG A 95 -21.57 10.83 -4.84
C ARG A 95 -21.60 10.85 -6.37
N THR A 96 -20.50 10.50 -7.02
CA THR A 96 -20.40 10.50 -8.49
C THR A 96 -21.01 9.23 -9.11
N THR A 97 -21.19 8.19 -8.31
CA THR A 97 -21.73 6.89 -8.74
C THR A 97 -23.24 6.75 -8.49
N GLN A 98 -23.86 7.71 -7.78
CA GLN A 98 -25.32 7.83 -7.63
C GLN A 98 -25.91 8.66 -8.77
#